data_AF-A0A168AKT0-F1
#
_entry.id   AF-A0A168AKT0-F1
#
_cell.length_a   1.000
_cell.length_b   1.000
_cell.length_c   1.000
_cell.angle_alpha   90.00
_cell.angle_beta   90.00
_cell.angle_gamma   90.00
#
_symmetry.space_group_name_H-M   'P 1'
#
loop_
_entity.id
_entity.type
_entity.pdbx_description
1 polymer ?
#
loop_
_entity_poly.entity_id
_entity_poly.type
_entity_poly.pdbx_seq_one_letter_code
_entity_poly.pdbx_strand_id
1 'polypeptide(L)'
;MAVVFPPGPLRHITPLAESEAAAAARHALANLSLPGLQQPAPASLIGLVVSRLAANWAFHRVFDQHYLYDIPCHLKPALMRELAVYSPAGLALGDIKALLMRPSHGDNNSSHHAGGSPLFSAVDPEITALDLTGSLGRSLTLRDVTTLLFPAPPTSPIPDNAQDSWDVSEDVPAACLSHALVPNLTHISLAINPEQTDNVSWRDLLALAPRLGSITHLSLAYWPEPCLLPSAKFATVGSPQGYHIPYGGTSYYSHSIDHDWSEALLVLKKLSQSLYTLEFLDLTGCASWFQALKLEDGHDYVDWVSNWGKITHLRLKMGWSLTDDALPATIASHRDAAALALSIERHITAARGGRGRFITVER
;
A
#
# COMPACT_ATOMS: atom_id res chain seq x y z
N MET A 1 17.11 48.35 -33.89
CA MET A 1 18.33 47.51 -33.84
C MET A 1 18.10 46.50 -32.71
N ALA A 2 17.51 45.35 -33.03
CA ALA A 2 17.09 44.35 -32.06
C ALA A 2 18.20 43.30 -31.89
N VAL A 3 18.67 43.11 -30.66
CA VAL A 3 19.70 42.12 -30.32
C VAL A 3 19.05 40.75 -30.25
N VAL A 4 19.34 39.91 -31.23
CA VAL A 4 18.97 38.49 -31.25
C VAL A 4 19.99 37.74 -30.39
N PHE A 5 19.56 37.20 -29.25
CA PHE A 5 20.36 36.24 -28.48
C PHE A 5 20.21 34.84 -29.10
N PRO A 6 21.30 34.10 -29.32
CA PRO A 6 21.21 32.74 -29.83
C PRO A 6 20.63 31.80 -28.76
N PRO A 7 19.88 30.75 -29.15
CA PRO A 7 19.43 29.73 -28.20
C PRO A 7 20.67 28.98 -27.67
N GLY A 8 20.86 29.03 -26.36
CA GLY A 8 21.90 28.25 -25.68
C GLY A 8 21.65 26.75 -25.87
N PRO A 9 22.72 25.93 -25.89
CA PRO A 9 22.58 24.49 -26.12
C PRO A 9 21.72 23.87 -25.02
N LEU A 10 20.75 23.04 -25.44
CA LEU A 10 19.98 22.17 -24.56
C LEU A 10 20.98 21.36 -23.73
N ARG A 11 21.03 21.63 -22.43
CA ARG A 11 21.78 20.81 -21.49
C ARG A 11 21.12 19.44 -21.50
N HIS A 12 21.76 18.48 -22.18
CA HIS A 12 21.51 17.07 -21.92
C HIS A 12 21.85 16.85 -20.45
N ILE A 13 20.81 16.77 -19.63
CA ILE A 13 20.91 16.23 -18.27
C ILE A 13 21.28 14.76 -18.49
N THR A 14 22.56 14.44 -18.33
CA THR A 14 23.00 13.06 -18.19
C THR A 14 22.22 12.46 -17.02
N PRO A 15 21.48 11.35 -17.20
CA PRO A 15 20.85 10.69 -16.08
C PRO A 15 21.95 10.30 -15.09
N LEU A 16 21.77 10.65 -13.81
CA LEU A 16 22.58 10.09 -12.73
C LEU A 16 22.60 8.57 -12.91
N ALA A 17 23.81 7.98 -12.92
CA ALA A 17 23.98 6.54 -13.04
C ALA A 17 23.15 5.89 -11.93
N GLU A 18 22.10 5.19 -12.33
CA GLU A 18 21.20 4.54 -11.41
C GLU A 18 21.91 3.34 -10.79
N SER A 19 21.80 3.20 -9.47
CA SER A 19 22.35 2.04 -8.77
C SER A 19 21.71 0.76 -9.31
N GLU A 20 22.50 -0.32 -9.44
CA GLU A 20 22.01 -1.64 -9.81
C GLU A 20 20.89 -2.11 -8.87
N ALA A 21 20.97 -1.76 -7.58
CA ALA A 21 19.92 -2.02 -6.58
C ALA A 21 18.60 -1.30 -6.90
N ALA A 22 18.65 -0.03 -7.30
CA ALA A 22 17.47 0.75 -7.66
C ALA A 22 16.83 0.22 -8.96
N ALA A 23 17.65 -0.17 -9.93
CA ALA A 23 17.17 -0.81 -11.15
C ALA A 23 16.47 -2.15 -10.83
N ALA A 24 17.09 -2.99 -9.98
CA ALA A 24 16.51 -4.26 -9.55
C ALA A 24 15.19 -4.06 -8.78
N ALA A 25 15.15 -3.10 -7.85
CA ALA A 25 13.95 -2.75 -7.09
C ALA A 25 12.79 -2.30 -8.00
N ARG A 26 13.06 -1.47 -9.01
CA ARG A 26 12.05 -1.10 -10.00
C ARG A 26 11.58 -2.29 -10.84
N HIS A 27 12.48 -3.16 -11.27
CA HIS A 27 12.09 -4.37 -12.01
C HIS A 27 11.20 -5.29 -11.17
N ALA A 28 11.53 -5.47 -9.89
CA ALA A 28 10.72 -6.17 -8.91
C ALA A 28 9.31 -5.57 -8.80
N LEU A 29 9.20 -4.26 -8.61
CA LEU A 29 7.91 -3.56 -8.55
C LEU A 29 7.13 -3.68 -9.85
N ALA A 30 7.77 -3.49 -11.00
CA ALA A 30 7.16 -3.55 -12.34
C ALA A 30 6.51 -4.91 -12.63
N ASN A 31 7.03 -5.99 -12.05
CA ASN A 31 6.50 -7.34 -12.22
C ASN A 31 5.31 -7.67 -11.29
N LEU A 32 4.99 -6.82 -10.31
CA LEU A 32 3.81 -7.03 -9.46
C LEU A 32 2.51 -6.80 -10.23
N SER A 33 1.50 -7.61 -9.98
CA SER A 33 0.18 -7.38 -10.53
C SER A 33 -0.90 -7.88 -9.57
N LEU A 34 -1.95 -7.09 -9.41
CA LEU A 34 -3.17 -7.57 -8.78
C LEU A 34 -4.03 -8.25 -9.86
N PRO A 35 -4.57 -9.45 -9.60
CA PRO A 35 -5.56 -10.06 -10.47
C PRO A 35 -6.73 -9.10 -10.73
N GLY A 36 -7.33 -9.17 -11.92
CA GLY A 36 -8.46 -8.33 -12.29
C GLY A 36 -8.11 -6.90 -12.73
N LEU A 37 -6.88 -6.42 -12.47
CA LEU A 37 -6.43 -5.13 -13.01
C LEU A 37 -6.06 -5.25 -14.49
N GLN A 38 -6.64 -4.37 -15.31
CA GLN A 38 -6.22 -4.21 -16.70
C GLN A 38 -4.89 -3.46 -16.76
N GLN A 39 -3.79 -4.21 -16.96
CA GLN A 39 -2.51 -3.61 -17.29
C GLN A 39 -2.34 -3.59 -18.81
N PRO A 40 -2.14 -2.42 -19.44
CA PRO A 40 -1.85 -2.33 -20.85
C PRO A 40 -0.59 -3.13 -21.20
N ALA A 41 -0.61 -3.87 -22.30
CA ALA A 41 0.59 -4.56 -22.77
C ALA A 41 1.68 -3.51 -23.08
N PRO A 42 2.95 -3.68 -22.65
CA PRO A 42 3.98 -2.64 -22.77
C PRO A 42 4.22 -2.13 -24.20
N ALA A 43 4.12 -3.03 -25.18
CA ALA A 43 4.30 -2.70 -26.61
C ALA A 43 3.00 -2.29 -27.32
N SER A 44 1.85 -2.29 -26.63
CA SER A 44 0.60 -1.79 -27.20
C SER A 44 0.61 -0.27 -27.30
N LEU A 45 -0.20 0.29 -28.19
CA LEU A 45 -0.37 1.75 -28.28
C LEU A 45 -0.75 2.37 -26.93
N ILE A 46 -1.67 1.72 -26.19
CA ILE A 46 -2.09 2.19 -24.87
C ILE A 46 -0.91 2.17 -23.88
N GLY A 47 -0.16 1.06 -23.83
CA GLY A 47 1.02 0.95 -22.96
C GLY A 47 2.06 2.03 -23.26
N LEU A 48 2.40 2.23 -24.54
CA LEU A 48 3.31 3.28 -24.98
C LEU A 48 2.81 4.68 -24.61
N VAL A 49 1.51 4.95 -24.75
CA VAL A 49 0.91 6.25 -24.38
C VAL A 49 0.98 6.46 -22.86
N VAL A 50 0.60 5.47 -22.05
CA VAL A 50 0.67 5.58 -20.58
C VAL A 50 2.10 5.82 -20.12
N SER A 51 3.08 5.06 -20.61
CA SER A 51 4.48 5.26 -20.25
C SER A 51 5.01 6.63 -20.72
N ARG A 52 4.57 7.14 -21.88
CA ARG A 52 4.93 8.49 -22.36
C ARG A 52 4.28 9.62 -21.54
N LEU A 53 3.03 9.45 -21.12
CA LEU A 53 2.36 10.37 -20.20
C LEU A 53 3.09 10.41 -18.86
N ALA A 54 3.46 9.24 -18.31
CA ALA A 54 4.20 9.14 -17.06
C ALA A 54 5.58 9.80 -17.14
N ALA A 55 6.32 9.58 -18.24
CA ALA A 55 7.64 10.18 -18.44
C ALA A 55 7.59 11.73 -18.53
N ASN A 56 6.50 12.30 -19.04
CA ASN A 56 6.30 13.75 -19.16
C ASN A 56 5.31 14.28 -18.11
N TRP A 57 5.11 13.58 -17.01
CA TRP A 57 4.05 13.90 -16.06
C TRP A 57 4.13 15.30 -15.48
N ALA A 58 5.33 15.83 -15.26
CA ALA A 58 5.53 17.20 -14.77
C ALA A 58 4.90 18.25 -15.71
N PHE A 59 4.90 18.00 -17.02
CA PHE A 59 4.22 18.84 -18.01
C PHE A 59 2.70 18.67 -17.90
N HIS A 60 2.21 17.43 -17.98
CA HIS A 60 0.77 17.15 -17.96
C HIS A 60 0.08 17.63 -16.68
N ARG A 61 0.76 17.53 -15.53
CA ARG A 61 0.28 18.03 -14.24
C ARG A 61 -0.03 19.53 -14.24
N VAL A 62 0.64 20.32 -15.08
CA VAL A 62 0.47 21.78 -15.13
C VAL A 62 -0.45 22.16 -16.28
N PHE A 63 -0.16 21.67 -17.49
CA PHE A 63 -0.82 22.13 -18.71
C PHE A 63 -2.14 21.39 -18.97
N ASP A 64 -2.22 20.12 -18.60
CA ASP A 64 -3.40 19.26 -18.85
C ASP A 64 -4.22 18.99 -17.59
N GLN A 65 -3.98 19.72 -16.49
CA GLN A 65 -4.59 19.49 -15.17
C GLN A 65 -6.12 19.38 -15.19
N HIS A 66 -6.78 20.04 -16.15
CA HIS A 66 -8.23 20.01 -16.29
C HIS A 66 -8.76 18.77 -17.02
N TYR A 67 -7.90 18.08 -17.78
CA TYR A 67 -8.22 16.89 -18.58
C TYR A 67 -7.78 15.58 -17.92
N LEU A 68 -6.93 15.65 -16.87
CA LEU A 68 -6.43 14.45 -16.18
C LEU A 68 -7.56 13.59 -15.59
N TYR A 69 -8.65 14.22 -15.14
CA TYR A 69 -9.82 13.50 -14.64
C TYR A 69 -10.52 12.70 -15.74
N ASP A 70 -10.51 13.19 -16.98
CA ASP A 70 -11.22 12.59 -18.12
C ASP A 70 -10.50 11.36 -18.71
N ILE A 71 -9.32 11.02 -18.18
CA ILE A 71 -8.66 9.76 -18.49
C ILE A 71 -9.61 8.61 -18.14
N PRO A 72 -9.82 7.61 -19.02
CA PRO A 72 -10.71 6.49 -18.74
C PRO A 72 -10.40 5.80 -17.42
N CYS A 73 -11.44 5.51 -16.63
CA CYS A 73 -11.35 4.95 -15.27
C CYS A 73 -10.43 3.71 -15.20
N HIS A 74 -10.53 2.81 -16.17
CA HIS A 74 -9.74 1.56 -16.24
C HIS A 74 -8.24 1.79 -16.54
N LEU A 75 -7.86 2.96 -17.08
CA LEU A 75 -6.46 3.31 -17.34
C LEU A 75 -5.82 4.06 -16.18
N LYS A 76 -6.61 4.66 -15.27
CA LYS A 76 -6.09 5.41 -14.12
C LYS A 76 -5.17 4.57 -13.23
N PRO A 77 -5.52 3.31 -12.84
CA PRO A 77 -4.61 2.48 -12.04
C PRO A 77 -3.29 2.17 -12.74
N ALA A 78 -3.32 1.91 -14.05
CA ALA A 78 -2.11 1.65 -14.84
C ALA A 78 -1.20 2.89 -14.90
N LEU A 79 -1.79 4.08 -15.09
CA LEU A 79 -1.03 5.34 -15.08
C LEU A 79 -0.46 5.65 -13.69
N MET A 80 -1.24 5.47 -12.62
CA MET A 80 -0.77 5.65 -11.24
C MET A 80 0.43 4.75 -10.93
N ARG A 81 0.34 3.48 -11.34
CA ARG A 81 1.44 2.51 -11.23
C ARG A 81 2.69 2.96 -11.99
N GLU A 82 2.55 3.34 -13.26
CA GLU A 82 3.66 3.80 -14.09
C GLU A 82 4.34 5.03 -13.48
N LEU A 83 3.56 5.98 -12.96
CA LEU A 83 4.07 7.13 -12.21
C LEU A 83 4.82 6.68 -10.95
N ALA A 84 4.25 5.78 -10.18
CA ALA A 84 4.85 5.32 -8.93
C ALA A 84 6.17 4.58 -9.14
N VAL A 85 6.29 3.78 -10.21
CA VAL A 85 7.48 2.96 -10.49
C VAL A 85 8.56 3.74 -11.25
N TYR A 86 8.19 4.51 -12.28
CA TYR A 86 9.16 5.10 -13.21
C TYR A 86 9.39 6.61 -13.03
N SER A 87 8.48 7.35 -12.39
CA SER A 87 8.72 8.77 -12.13
C SER A 87 9.76 8.94 -11.02
N PRO A 88 10.78 9.81 -11.18
CA PRO A 88 11.73 10.12 -10.10
C PRO A 88 11.07 10.70 -8.85
N ALA A 89 9.97 11.44 -8.99
CA ALA A 89 9.21 12.02 -7.88
C ALA A 89 8.22 11.03 -7.23
N GLY A 90 7.97 9.89 -7.87
CA GLY A 90 6.89 8.97 -7.50
C GLY A 90 5.50 9.55 -7.79
N LEU A 91 4.49 8.98 -7.14
CA LEU A 91 3.08 9.35 -7.26
C LEU A 91 2.68 10.20 -6.05
N ALA A 92 2.54 11.50 -6.22
CA ALA A 92 2.17 12.40 -5.12
C ALA A 92 0.65 12.39 -4.87
N LEU A 93 0.24 12.78 -3.66
CA LEU A 93 -1.19 12.88 -3.31
C LEU A 93 -1.97 13.80 -4.26
N GLY A 94 -1.35 14.89 -4.72
CA GLY A 94 -1.94 15.80 -5.69
C GLY A 94 -2.19 15.16 -7.06
N ASP A 95 -1.35 14.20 -7.46
CA ASP A 95 -1.51 13.45 -8.72
C ASP A 95 -2.73 12.54 -8.66
N ILE A 96 -2.90 11.85 -7.53
CA ILE A 96 -4.05 10.99 -7.31
C ILE A 96 -5.33 11.83 -7.30
N LYS A 97 -5.32 12.98 -6.62
CA LYS A 97 -6.47 13.90 -6.64
C LYS A 97 -6.79 14.40 -8.04
N ALA A 98 -5.79 14.77 -8.85
CA ALA A 98 -6.00 15.23 -10.22
C ALA A 98 -6.60 14.13 -11.14
N LEU A 99 -6.25 12.86 -10.90
CA LEU A 99 -6.79 11.73 -11.64
C LEU A 99 -8.19 11.31 -11.16
N LEU A 100 -8.46 11.38 -9.87
CA LEU A 100 -9.70 10.85 -9.26
C LEU A 100 -10.80 11.89 -9.10
N MET A 101 -10.46 13.15 -8.86
CA MET A 101 -11.41 14.20 -8.52
C MET A 101 -11.56 15.16 -9.70
N ARG A 102 -12.80 15.40 -10.13
CA ARG A 102 -13.06 16.38 -11.18
C ARG A 102 -12.73 17.78 -10.65
N PRO A 103 -11.96 18.61 -11.39
CA PRO A 103 -11.67 19.97 -10.98
C PRO A 103 -12.96 20.70 -10.64
N SER A 104 -13.03 21.34 -9.46
CA SER A 104 -14.14 22.23 -9.14
C SER A 104 -14.04 23.42 -10.09
N HIS A 105 -14.97 23.54 -11.02
CA HIS A 105 -15.02 24.67 -11.92
C HIS A 105 -15.26 25.90 -11.05
N GLY A 106 -14.22 26.74 -10.88
CA GLY A 106 -14.36 27.96 -10.09
C GLY A 106 -15.45 28.83 -10.71
N ASP A 107 -16.44 29.18 -9.88
CA ASP A 107 -17.41 30.25 -10.14
C ASP A 107 -16.66 31.53 -10.41
N ASN A 108 -16.38 31.79 -11.68
CA ASN A 108 -15.94 33.09 -12.15
C ASN A 108 -17.17 33.91 -12.56
N ASN A 109 -18.15 34.04 -11.65
CA ASN A 109 -19.17 35.10 -11.66
C ASN A 109 -20.04 35.07 -10.39
N SER A 110 -19.88 36.11 -9.58
CA SER A 110 -20.93 36.80 -8.80
C SER A 110 -22.21 36.02 -8.44
N SER A 111 -22.42 35.75 -7.15
CA SER A 111 -23.51 36.38 -6.36
C SER A 111 -23.70 35.69 -5.02
N HIS A 112 -23.97 36.50 -4.01
CA HIS A 112 -24.52 36.06 -2.74
C HIS A 112 -25.81 35.26 -3.00
N HIS A 113 -25.88 34.01 -2.52
CA HIS A 113 -27.00 33.37 -1.80
C HIS A 113 -26.90 31.84 -1.89
N ALA A 114 -27.15 31.19 -0.74
CA ALA A 114 -27.44 29.77 -0.54
C ALA A 114 -26.28 28.76 -0.63
N GLY A 115 -25.61 28.53 0.51
CA GLY A 115 -25.64 27.23 1.21
C GLY A 115 -25.19 25.95 0.50
N GLY A 116 -24.52 26.00 -0.65
CA GLY A 116 -23.93 24.83 -1.29
C GLY A 116 -22.54 24.57 -0.74
N SER A 117 -22.40 23.54 0.11
CA SER A 117 -21.09 22.98 0.49
C SER A 117 -20.26 22.72 -0.77
N PRO A 118 -18.93 23.00 -0.79
CA PRO A 118 -18.05 22.58 -1.88
C PRO A 118 -17.90 21.06 -1.79
N LEU A 119 -18.96 20.34 -2.18
CA LEU A 119 -19.01 18.89 -2.17
C LEU A 119 -17.90 18.43 -3.10
N PHE A 120 -16.93 17.73 -2.51
CA PHE A 120 -15.93 16.95 -3.21
C PHE A 120 -16.51 16.39 -4.51
N SER A 121 -15.96 16.86 -5.62
CA SER A 121 -16.38 16.49 -6.96
C SER A 121 -16.49 14.96 -7.05
N ALA A 122 -17.67 14.46 -7.45
CA ALA A 122 -17.99 13.04 -7.41
C ALA A 122 -16.89 12.22 -8.10
N VAL A 123 -16.25 11.32 -7.36
CA VAL A 123 -15.36 10.33 -7.94
C VAL A 123 -16.19 9.36 -8.74
N ASP A 124 -15.64 8.97 -9.88
CA ASP A 124 -16.28 8.04 -10.80
C ASP A 124 -16.54 6.69 -10.09
N PRO A 125 -17.81 6.23 -10.01
CA PRO A 125 -18.15 4.97 -9.37
C PRO A 125 -17.56 3.75 -10.11
N GLU A 126 -17.10 3.90 -11.35
CA GLU A 126 -16.42 2.84 -12.10
C GLU A 126 -15.01 2.55 -11.57
N ILE A 127 -14.46 3.39 -10.69
CA ILE A 127 -13.15 3.17 -10.08
C ILE A 127 -13.30 2.12 -8.98
N THR A 128 -12.84 0.90 -9.30
CA THR A 128 -12.86 -0.25 -8.40
C THR A 128 -11.48 -0.61 -7.86
N ALA A 129 -10.43 0.06 -8.32
CA ALA A 129 -9.06 -0.28 -7.99
C ALA A 129 -8.13 0.91 -7.84
N LEU A 130 -7.16 0.79 -6.92
CA LEU A 130 -6.06 1.73 -6.75
C LEU A 130 -4.73 0.97 -6.69
N ASP A 131 -3.86 1.20 -7.66
CA ASP A 131 -2.51 0.65 -7.67
C ASP A 131 -1.51 1.71 -7.17
N LEU A 132 -1.14 1.62 -5.90
CA LEU A 132 -0.15 2.51 -5.25
C LEU A 132 1.22 1.84 -5.10
N THR A 133 1.50 0.79 -5.89
CA THR A 133 2.76 0.04 -5.88
C THR A 133 3.97 0.96 -5.92
N GLY A 134 4.85 0.88 -4.91
CA GLY A 134 6.09 1.68 -4.82
C GLY A 134 5.89 3.13 -4.36
N SER A 135 4.66 3.56 -4.07
CA SER A 135 4.37 4.94 -3.65
C SER A 135 4.53 5.15 -2.14
N LEU A 136 4.15 4.15 -1.34
CA LEU A 136 4.21 4.20 0.12
C LEU A 136 5.65 4.25 0.62
N GLY A 137 5.91 5.13 1.60
CA GLY A 137 7.24 5.33 2.17
C GLY A 137 8.20 6.13 1.28
N ARG A 138 7.78 6.41 0.03
CA ARG A 138 8.53 7.19 -0.97
C ARG A 138 7.92 8.57 -1.21
N SER A 139 6.66 8.59 -1.60
CA SER A 139 5.92 9.78 -2.06
C SER A 139 4.55 9.93 -1.38
N LEU A 140 4.09 8.87 -0.71
CA LEU A 140 2.86 8.82 0.06
C LEU A 140 3.10 8.17 1.42
N THR A 141 2.32 8.61 2.40
CA THR A 141 2.14 7.91 3.67
C THR A 141 0.78 7.20 3.71
N LEU A 142 0.61 6.22 4.60
CA LEU A 142 -0.71 5.60 4.83
C LEU A 142 -1.73 6.61 5.35
N ARG A 143 -1.29 7.67 6.01
CA ARG A 143 -2.14 8.78 6.42
C ARG A 143 -2.66 9.57 5.22
N ASP A 144 -1.82 9.81 4.21
CA ASP A 144 -2.24 10.42 2.95
C ASP A 144 -3.29 9.55 2.25
N VAL A 145 -3.08 8.23 2.21
CA VAL A 145 -4.07 7.28 1.67
C VAL A 145 -5.36 7.30 2.47
N THR A 146 -5.29 7.35 3.80
CA THR A 146 -6.46 7.40 4.69
C THR A 146 -7.26 8.68 4.48
N THR A 147 -6.59 9.83 4.41
CA THR A 147 -7.24 11.14 4.19
C THR A 147 -7.81 11.29 2.79
N LEU A 148 -7.17 10.67 1.79
CA LEU A 148 -7.68 10.60 0.42
C LEU A 148 -8.94 9.75 0.35
N LEU A 149 -8.88 8.51 0.83
CA LEU A 149 -9.97 7.56 0.73
C LEU A 149 -11.15 7.93 1.60
N PHE A 150 -10.90 8.63 2.70
CA PHE A 150 -11.94 8.98 3.64
C PHE A 150 -11.73 10.40 4.21
N PRO A 151 -12.05 11.42 3.40
CA PRO A 151 -11.94 12.80 3.84
C PRO A 151 -12.86 13.05 5.04
N ALA A 152 -12.36 13.81 6.02
CA ALA A 152 -13.19 14.26 7.13
C ALA A 152 -14.32 15.16 6.61
N PRO A 153 -15.54 15.07 7.17
CA PRO A 153 -16.59 16.02 6.84
C PRO A 153 -16.11 17.45 7.21
N PRO A 154 -16.46 18.47 6.41
CA PRO A 154 -16.13 19.86 6.78
C PRO A 154 -16.87 20.19 8.08
N THR A 155 -16.10 20.36 9.16
CA THR A 155 -16.61 20.72 10.48
C THR A 155 -17.39 22.03 10.39
N SER A 156 -18.71 22.01 10.62
CA SER A 156 -19.43 23.23 10.99
C SER A 156 -18.86 23.76 12.31
N PRO A 157 -18.63 25.07 12.48
CA PRO A 157 -18.07 25.60 13.72
C PRO A 157 -18.96 25.21 14.89
N ILE A 158 -18.41 24.42 15.81
CA ILE A 158 -19.09 24.05 17.06
C ILE A 158 -19.02 25.28 17.98
N PRO A 159 -20.14 25.77 18.54
CA PRO A 159 -20.12 26.87 19.50
C PRO A 159 -19.42 26.43 20.80
N ASP A 160 -18.62 27.36 21.36
CA ASP A 160 -17.61 27.27 22.43
C ASP A 160 -17.97 26.66 23.80
N ASN A 161 -19.04 25.86 23.96
CA ASN A 161 -19.51 25.43 25.28
C ASN A 161 -19.66 23.90 25.45
N ALA A 162 -18.62 23.13 25.18
CA ALA A 162 -18.57 21.72 25.61
C ALA A 162 -17.15 21.30 26.03
N GLN A 163 -16.59 22.06 26.97
CA GLN A 163 -15.48 21.60 27.79
C GLN A 163 -16.08 20.95 29.05
N ASP A 164 -15.57 19.77 29.39
CA ASP A 164 -15.83 18.99 30.61
C ASP A 164 -17.08 18.09 30.65
N SER A 165 -16.99 16.91 30.02
CA SER A 165 -17.68 15.71 30.52
C SER A 165 -16.94 14.44 30.06
N TRP A 166 -16.01 13.95 30.89
CA TRP A 166 -15.35 12.66 30.73
C TRP A 166 -15.99 11.62 31.65
N ASP A 167 -17.23 11.22 31.38
CA ASP A 167 -17.78 9.91 31.79
C ASP A 167 -19.18 9.70 31.18
N VAL A 168 -19.32 8.95 30.07
CA VAL A 168 -20.48 8.07 29.76
C VAL A 168 -20.08 7.09 28.64
N SER A 169 -20.16 5.82 28.99
CA SER A 169 -20.46 4.57 28.28
C SER A 169 -20.56 4.48 26.75
N GLU A 170 -20.14 3.30 26.28
CA GLU A 170 -20.45 2.61 25.01
C GLU A 170 -21.77 3.04 24.35
N ASP A 171 -21.72 4.02 23.46
CA ASP A 171 -22.54 4.16 22.26
C ASP A 171 -22.09 5.44 21.53
N VAL A 172 -21.05 5.32 20.70
CA VAL A 172 -20.71 6.40 19.76
C VAL A 172 -21.83 6.43 18.72
N PRO A 173 -22.59 7.54 18.57
CA PRO A 173 -23.65 7.57 17.58
C PRO A 173 -23.02 7.44 16.19
N ALA A 174 -23.63 6.62 15.34
CA ALA A 174 -23.28 6.34 13.95
C ALA A 174 -23.38 7.56 13.00
N ALA A 175 -23.07 8.76 13.48
CA ALA A 175 -23.24 10.05 12.83
C ALA A 175 -21.89 10.77 12.70
N CYS A 176 -20.97 10.17 11.95
CA CYS A 176 -19.95 10.83 11.11
C CYS A 176 -19.10 9.74 10.41
N LEU A 177 -19.75 8.80 9.73
CA LEU A 177 -19.03 7.93 8.80
C LEU A 177 -18.57 8.83 7.65
N SER A 178 -17.29 9.20 7.65
CA SER A 178 -16.66 9.82 6.49
C SER A 178 -16.88 8.87 5.31
N HIS A 179 -17.71 9.31 4.36
CA HIS A 179 -18.03 8.51 3.18
C HIS A 179 -16.73 8.20 2.43
N ALA A 180 -16.55 6.92 2.07
CA ALA A 180 -15.44 6.52 1.25
C ALA A 180 -15.50 7.29 -0.08
N LEU A 181 -14.40 7.97 -0.43
CA LEU A 181 -14.26 8.68 -1.70
C LEU A 181 -14.43 7.71 -2.88
N VAL A 182 -13.97 6.47 -2.71
CA VAL A 182 -14.07 5.40 -3.70
C VAL A 182 -14.89 4.25 -3.11
N PRO A 183 -16.23 4.35 -3.09
CA PRO A 183 -17.08 3.40 -2.36
C PRO A 183 -17.07 1.99 -2.97
N ASN A 184 -16.75 1.87 -4.27
CA ASN A 184 -16.68 0.59 -4.98
C ASN A 184 -15.26 0.00 -5.02
N LEU A 185 -14.35 0.50 -4.19
CA LEU A 185 -12.98 0.03 -4.14
C LEU A 185 -12.94 -1.43 -3.66
N THR A 186 -12.38 -2.30 -4.49
CA THR A 186 -12.24 -3.74 -4.23
C THR A 186 -10.77 -4.19 -4.32
N HIS A 187 -9.95 -3.50 -5.11
CA HIS A 187 -8.54 -3.84 -5.31
C HIS A 187 -7.65 -2.69 -4.84
N ILE A 188 -6.67 -2.99 -3.99
CA ILE A 188 -5.70 -2.01 -3.54
C ILE A 188 -4.30 -2.62 -3.48
N SER A 189 -3.35 -1.99 -4.15
CA SER A 189 -1.93 -2.35 -4.02
C SER A 189 -1.27 -1.36 -3.07
N LEU A 190 -0.74 -1.86 -1.96
CA LEU A 190 0.09 -1.12 -1.01
C LEU A 190 1.53 -1.65 -1.04
N ALA A 191 1.94 -2.32 -2.11
CA ALA A 191 3.30 -2.82 -2.28
C ALA A 191 4.33 -1.70 -2.13
N ILE A 192 5.44 -1.97 -1.46
CA ILE A 192 6.44 -0.96 -1.13
C ILE A 192 7.70 -1.16 -1.97
N ASN A 193 8.45 -0.08 -2.17
CA ASN A 193 9.79 -0.21 -2.75
C ASN A 193 10.70 -0.96 -1.74
N PRO A 194 11.33 -2.09 -2.12
CA PRO A 194 12.19 -2.84 -1.21
C PRO A 194 13.39 -2.02 -0.68
N GLU A 195 13.79 -0.94 -1.35
CA GLU A 195 14.82 -0.01 -0.83
C GLU A 195 14.29 0.97 0.24
N GLN A 196 12.99 1.05 0.47
CA GLN A 196 12.34 2.06 1.31
C GLN A 196 11.38 1.43 2.33
N THR A 197 11.87 0.46 3.09
CA THR A 197 11.07 -0.28 4.09
C THR A 197 10.85 0.45 5.41
N ASP A 198 11.67 1.47 5.72
CA ASP A 198 11.68 2.10 7.05
C ASP A 198 10.53 3.10 7.29
N ASN A 199 9.89 3.55 6.21
CA ASN A 199 8.88 4.60 6.25
C ASN A 199 7.43 4.08 6.25
N VAL A 200 7.24 2.77 6.41
CA VAL A 200 5.90 2.16 6.49
C VAL A 200 5.58 1.67 7.89
N SER A 201 4.29 1.75 8.26
CA SER A 201 3.85 1.47 9.62
C SER A 201 2.67 0.50 9.62
N TRP A 202 2.89 -0.68 10.22
CA TRP A 202 1.83 -1.64 10.49
C TRP A 202 0.74 -1.06 11.39
N ARG A 203 1.08 -0.13 12.29
CA ARG A 203 0.10 0.59 13.12
C ARG A 203 -0.85 1.42 12.27
N ASP A 204 -0.31 2.18 11.32
CA ASP A 204 -1.15 3.01 10.43
C ASP A 204 -1.98 2.11 9.47
N LEU A 205 -1.43 0.97 9.03
CA LEU A 205 -2.20 -0.02 8.25
C LEU A 205 -3.36 -0.60 9.06
N LEU A 206 -3.11 -0.99 10.32
CA LEU A 206 -4.15 -1.51 11.22
C LEU A 206 -5.22 -0.46 11.55
N ALA A 207 -4.87 0.83 11.57
CA ALA A 207 -5.84 1.92 11.72
C ALA A 207 -6.71 2.11 10.46
N LEU A 208 -6.14 1.88 9.27
CA LEU A 208 -6.85 1.97 7.99
C LEU A 208 -7.72 0.73 7.73
N ALA A 209 -7.27 -0.46 8.12
CA ALA A 209 -7.85 -1.75 7.74
C ALA A 209 -9.36 -1.90 8.06
N PRO A 210 -9.90 -1.49 9.23
CA PRO A 210 -11.33 -1.58 9.52
C PRO A 210 -12.21 -0.78 8.55
N ARG A 211 -11.63 0.22 7.88
CA ARG A 211 -12.32 1.08 6.92
C ARG A 211 -12.32 0.50 5.50
N LEU A 212 -11.47 -0.51 5.25
CA LEU A 212 -11.29 -1.18 3.97
C LEU A 212 -12.16 -2.45 3.85
N GLY A 213 -13.34 -2.46 4.47
CA GLY A 213 -14.21 -3.65 4.56
C GLY A 213 -14.77 -4.15 3.22
N SER A 214 -14.63 -3.42 2.12
CA SER A 214 -15.02 -3.84 0.77
C SER A 214 -13.88 -4.45 -0.05
N ILE A 215 -12.64 -4.40 0.46
CA ILE A 215 -11.46 -4.85 -0.27
C ILE A 215 -11.45 -6.38 -0.37
N THR A 216 -11.26 -6.88 -1.58
CA THR A 216 -11.13 -8.32 -1.89
C THR A 216 -9.72 -8.68 -2.33
N HIS A 217 -8.97 -7.73 -2.91
CA HIS A 217 -7.62 -7.96 -3.40
C HIS A 217 -6.66 -6.94 -2.77
N LEU A 218 -5.69 -7.45 -2.01
CA LEU A 218 -4.67 -6.64 -1.36
C LEU A 218 -3.28 -7.14 -1.73
N SER A 219 -2.38 -6.22 -2.12
CA SER A 219 -0.95 -6.50 -2.16
C SER A 219 -0.22 -5.76 -1.05
N LEU A 220 0.52 -6.53 -0.25
CA LEU A 220 1.50 -6.08 0.74
C LEU A 220 2.90 -6.57 0.33
N ALA A 221 3.18 -6.63 -0.97
CA ALA A 221 4.50 -7.06 -1.45
C ALA A 221 5.61 -6.15 -0.89
N TYR A 222 6.70 -6.80 -0.50
CA TYR A 222 7.91 -6.24 0.12
C TYR A 222 7.71 -5.59 1.49
N TRP A 223 6.54 -5.77 2.13
CA TRP A 223 6.34 -5.23 3.48
C TRP A 223 7.32 -5.83 4.48
N PRO A 224 7.85 -4.99 5.39
CA PRO A 224 8.75 -5.46 6.44
C PRO A 224 7.99 -6.37 7.40
N GLU A 225 8.75 -7.05 8.23
CA GLU A 225 8.20 -7.88 9.30
C GLU A 225 7.11 -7.18 10.13
N PRO A 226 5.96 -7.83 10.37
CA PRO A 226 4.88 -7.31 11.19
C PRO A 226 5.33 -6.95 12.62
N CYS A 227 5.37 -5.65 12.91
CA CYS A 227 5.83 -5.08 14.17
C CYS A 227 5.17 -3.71 14.39
N LEU A 228 4.66 -3.43 15.60
CA LEU A 228 3.97 -2.19 15.94
C LEU A 228 4.94 -1.05 16.25
N LEU A 229 6.16 -1.37 16.73
CA LEU A 229 7.22 -0.40 17.02
C LEU A 229 8.54 -0.77 16.33
N PRO A 230 8.67 -0.54 15.00
CA PRO A 230 9.90 -0.83 14.27
C PRO A 230 11.14 -0.13 14.86
N SER A 231 10.97 1.12 15.34
CA SER A 231 12.03 1.92 15.95
C SER A 231 12.51 1.38 17.30
N ALA A 232 11.71 0.53 17.97
CA ALA A 232 12.08 -0.05 19.25
C ALA A 232 12.98 -1.30 19.11
N LYS A 233 13.13 -1.87 17.90
CA LYS A 233 14.00 -3.03 17.62
C LYS A 233 15.47 -2.80 18.00
N PHE A 234 15.91 -1.53 18.03
CA PHE A 234 17.27 -1.12 18.40
C PHE A 234 17.36 -0.38 19.74
N ALA A 235 16.23 -0.09 20.38
CA ALA A 235 16.20 0.65 21.62
C ALA A 235 16.31 -0.32 22.80
N THR A 236 17.26 -0.08 23.70
CA THR A 236 17.37 -0.82 24.97
C THR A 236 17.24 0.14 26.14
N VAL A 237 16.58 -0.30 27.20
CA VAL A 237 16.51 0.41 28.49
C VAL A 237 17.36 -0.35 29.50
N GLY A 238 18.20 0.39 30.22
CA GLY A 238 18.96 -0.17 31.34
C GLY A 238 18.03 -0.50 32.50
N SER A 239 18.04 -1.76 32.92
CA SER A 239 17.45 -2.21 34.18
C SER A 239 18.26 -1.65 35.36
N PRO A 240 17.61 -1.35 36.51
CA PRO A 240 18.28 -1.03 37.77
C PRO A 240 19.28 -2.10 38.23
N GLN A 241 19.18 -3.34 37.73
CA GLN A 241 20.12 -4.42 38.00
C GLN A 241 21.29 -4.51 36.99
N GLY A 242 21.41 -3.57 36.05
CA GLY A 242 22.55 -3.47 35.11
C GLY A 242 22.38 -4.22 33.78
N TYR A 243 21.21 -4.78 33.50
CA TYR A 243 20.91 -5.45 32.23
C TYR A 243 20.28 -4.49 31.21
N HIS A 244 20.63 -4.63 29.94
CA HIS A 244 19.93 -3.92 28.86
C HIS A 244 18.73 -4.75 28.40
N ILE A 245 17.52 -4.21 28.53
CA ILE A 245 16.27 -4.85 28.12
C ILE A 245 15.75 -4.14 26.86
N PRO A 246 15.36 -4.86 25.78
CA PRO A 246 14.77 -4.23 24.61
C PRO A 246 13.49 -3.47 24.98
N TYR A 247 13.39 -2.22 24.52
CA TYR A 247 12.31 -1.30 24.88
C TYR A 247 10.95 -1.70 24.30
N GLY A 248 10.93 -2.41 23.17
CA GLY A 248 9.73 -2.70 22.39
C GLY A 248 9.14 -4.11 22.54
N GLY A 249 9.63 -4.93 23.48
CA GLY A 249 9.24 -6.35 23.56
C GLY A 249 9.86 -7.23 22.47
N THR A 250 10.08 -6.70 21.25
CA THR A 250 10.84 -7.34 20.17
C THR A 250 12.22 -6.69 19.98
N SER A 251 13.27 -7.50 19.86
CA SER A 251 14.64 -7.09 19.54
C SER A 251 15.01 -7.49 18.10
N TYR A 252 16.13 -6.97 17.57
CA TYR A 252 16.67 -7.35 16.26
C TYR A 252 16.85 -8.87 16.06
N TYR A 253 17.03 -9.62 17.15
CA TYR A 253 17.24 -11.07 17.12
C TYR A 253 16.01 -11.88 17.55
N SER A 254 14.87 -11.24 17.83
CA SER A 254 13.68 -11.91 18.35
C SER A 254 13.24 -13.09 17.48
N HIS A 255 13.31 -12.95 16.15
CA HIS A 255 12.85 -14.00 15.24
C HIS A 255 13.95 -14.98 14.79
N SER A 256 15.21 -14.53 14.79
CA SER A 256 16.35 -15.33 14.31
C SER A 256 17.04 -16.15 15.39
N ILE A 257 16.99 -15.69 16.66
CA ILE A 257 17.61 -16.36 17.80
C ILE A 257 16.52 -16.78 18.80
N ASP A 258 15.65 -15.85 19.19
CA ASP A 258 14.68 -16.10 20.27
C ASP A 258 13.42 -16.83 19.79
N HIS A 259 13.22 -16.93 18.47
CA HIS A 259 12.04 -17.51 17.82
C HIS A 259 10.70 -16.94 18.35
N ASP A 260 10.73 -15.70 18.83
CA ASP A 260 9.56 -14.98 19.34
C ASP A 260 8.81 -14.37 18.16
N TRP A 261 7.60 -14.84 17.89
CA TRP A 261 6.73 -14.35 16.82
C TRP A 261 5.49 -13.64 17.34
N SER A 262 5.35 -13.42 18.65
CA SER A 262 4.08 -13.05 19.28
C SER A 262 3.55 -11.71 18.76
N GLU A 263 4.41 -10.70 18.55
CA GLU A 263 3.97 -9.42 17.97
C GLU A 263 3.51 -9.57 16.51
N ALA A 264 4.23 -10.35 15.71
CA ALA A 264 3.87 -10.58 14.33
C ALA A 264 2.52 -11.30 14.21
N LEU A 265 2.30 -12.32 15.06
CA LEU A 265 1.03 -13.03 15.16
C LEU A 265 -0.11 -12.09 15.57
N LEU A 266 0.11 -11.20 16.54
CA LEU A 266 -0.88 -10.20 16.95
C LEU A 266 -1.25 -9.24 15.82
N VAL A 267 -0.27 -8.73 15.07
CA VAL A 267 -0.50 -7.82 13.93
C VAL A 267 -1.29 -8.54 12.84
N LEU A 268 -0.86 -9.75 12.45
CA LEU A 268 -1.52 -10.52 11.40
C LEU A 268 -2.94 -10.95 11.82
N LYS A 269 -3.15 -11.32 13.08
CA LYS A 269 -4.48 -11.60 13.63
C LYS A 269 -5.41 -10.40 13.51
N LYS A 270 -4.98 -9.21 13.97
CA LYS A 270 -5.78 -7.97 13.88
C LYS A 270 -6.09 -7.58 12.43
N LEU A 271 -5.10 -7.74 11.55
CA LEU A 271 -5.29 -7.50 10.12
C LEU A 271 -6.31 -8.47 9.54
N SER A 272 -6.24 -9.76 9.91
CA SER A 272 -7.16 -10.78 9.44
C SER A 272 -8.62 -10.51 9.83
N GLN A 273 -8.83 -10.08 11.07
CA GLN A 273 -10.16 -9.72 11.59
C GLN A 273 -10.74 -8.51 10.85
N SER A 274 -9.90 -7.54 10.49
CA SER A 274 -10.33 -6.31 9.81
C SER A 274 -10.60 -6.54 8.32
N LEU A 275 -9.78 -7.36 7.67
CA LEU A 275 -9.81 -7.61 6.23
C LEU A 275 -10.35 -9.02 5.91
N TYR A 276 -11.50 -9.36 6.49
CA TYR A 276 -12.11 -10.68 6.39
C TYR A 276 -12.76 -10.96 5.02
N THR A 277 -12.86 -9.95 4.16
CA THR A 277 -13.42 -10.03 2.80
C THR A 277 -12.39 -10.41 1.74
N LEU A 278 -11.10 -10.49 2.11
CA LEU A 278 -10.03 -10.79 1.17
C LEU A 278 -10.23 -12.15 0.48
N GLU A 279 -10.08 -12.13 -0.84
CA GLU A 279 -10.06 -13.28 -1.73
C GLU A 279 -8.65 -13.50 -2.31
N PHE A 280 -7.86 -12.44 -2.43
CA PHE A 280 -6.47 -12.45 -2.88
C PHE A 280 -5.57 -11.66 -1.93
N LEU A 281 -4.43 -12.24 -1.56
CA LEU A 281 -3.39 -11.59 -0.78
C LEU A 281 -2.02 -11.84 -1.41
N ASP A 282 -1.29 -10.75 -1.71
CA ASP A 282 0.07 -10.81 -2.24
C ASP A 282 1.09 -10.39 -1.18
N LEU A 283 1.97 -11.32 -0.83
CA LEU A 283 3.08 -11.16 0.12
C LEU A 283 4.43 -11.45 -0.59
N THR A 284 4.52 -11.16 -1.88
CA THR A 284 5.78 -11.26 -2.63
C THR A 284 6.89 -10.46 -1.93
N GLY A 285 8.08 -11.04 -1.74
CA GLY A 285 9.20 -10.36 -1.09
C GLY A 285 9.15 -10.38 0.44
N CYS A 286 8.19 -11.06 1.05
CA CYS A 286 7.99 -11.09 2.50
C CYS A 286 8.46 -12.40 3.16
N ALA A 287 9.37 -13.13 2.50
CA ALA A 287 9.78 -14.46 2.92
C ALA A 287 10.38 -14.54 4.32
N SER A 288 10.96 -13.45 4.81
CA SER A 288 11.54 -13.36 6.16
C SER A 288 10.53 -13.64 7.28
N TRP A 289 9.24 -13.36 7.06
CA TRP A 289 8.20 -13.53 8.08
C TRP A 289 7.08 -14.49 7.68
N PHE A 290 7.19 -15.18 6.55
CA PHE A 290 6.23 -16.23 6.13
C PHE A 290 5.92 -17.25 7.23
N GLN A 291 6.91 -17.56 8.07
CA GLN A 291 6.75 -18.49 9.18
C GLN A 291 5.58 -18.10 10.11
N ALA A 292 5.35 -16.80 10.35
CA ALA A 292 4.24 -16.31 11.18
C ALA A 292 2.85 -16.70 10.65
N LEU A 293 2.71 -16.97 9.34
CA LEU A 293 1.43 -17.34 8.73
C LEU A 293 0.90 -18.71 9.18
N LYS A 294 1.73 -19.55 9.79
CA LYS A 294 1.36 -20.91 10.25
C LYS A 294 1.68 -21.18 11.72
N LEU A 295 2.21 -20.19 12.44
CA LEU A 295 2.51 -20.31 13.86
C LEU A 295 1.30 -19.92 14.70
N GLU A 296 1.27 -20.42 15.92
CA GLU A 296 0.22 -20.15 16.90
C GLU A 296 0.87 -19.94 18.26
N ASP A 297 0.50 -18.88 18.96
CA ASP A 297 0.90 -18.60 20.35
C ASP A 297 -0.34 -18.27 21.18
N GLY A 298 -0.83 -19.27 21.92
CA GLY A 298 -2.06 -19.15 22.70
C GLY A 298 -3.28 -18.77 21.84
N HIS A 299 -3.72 -17.52 21.94
CA HIS A 299 -4.84 -16.99 21.15
C HIS A 299 -4.40 -16.19 19.93
N ASP A 300 -3.11 -15.98 19.72
CA ASP A 300 -2.58 -15.18 18.63
C ASP A 300 -2.12 -16.09 17.49
N TYR A 301 -2.95 -16.13 16.46
CA TYR A 301 -2.74 -16.87 15.22
C TYR A 301 -3.58 -16.26 14.10
N VAL A 302 -3.26 -16.63 12.87
CA VAL A 302 -4.05 -16.27 11.70
C VAL A 302 -5.17 -17.28 11.51
N ASP A 303 -6.43 -16.83 11.62
CA ASP A 303 -7.57 -17.70 11.37
C ASP A 303 -7.84 -17.84 9.86
N TRP A 304 -7.30 -18.89 9.27
CA TRP A 304 -7.47 -19.26 7.87
C TRP A 304 -8.82 -19.91 7.53
N VAL A 305 -9.67 -20.16 8.52
CA VAL A 305 -10.97 -20.82 8.38
C VAL A 305 -12.10 -19.81 8.43
N SER A 306 -12.06 -18.85 9.37
CA SER A 306 -13.08 -17.81 9.52
C SER A 306 -12.64 -16.49 8.88
N ASN A 307 -11.75 -15.73 9.53
CA ASN A 307 -11.33 -14.39 9.12
C ASN A 307 -10.78 -14.37 7.69
N TRP A 308 -9.77 -15.20 7.41
CA TRP A 308 -9.19 -15.35 6.07
C TRP A 308 -9.71 -16.59 5.33
N GLY A 309 -10.90 -17.06 5.68
CA GLY A 309 -11.55 -18.20 5.03
C GLY A 309 -11.93 -17.97 3.56
N LYS A 310 -12.06 -16.69 3.14
CA LYS A 310 -12.39 -16.31 1.76
C LYS A 310 -11.18 -16.23 0.83
N ILE A 311 -9.96 -16.19 1.37
CA ILE A 311 -8.75 -16.13 0.56
C ILE A 311 -8.64 -17.41 -0.28
N THR A 312 -8.67 -17.25 -1.59
CA THR A 312 -8.53 -18.32 -2.58
C THR A 312 -7.18 -18.29 -3.27
N HIS A 313 -6.50 -17.15 -3.25
CA HIS A 313 -5.21 -16.96 -3.89
C HIS A 313 -4.27 -16.23 -2.95
N LEU A 314 -3.14 -16.88 -2.62
CA LEU A 314 -2.09 -16.32 -1.77
C LEU A 314 -0.78 -16.36 -2.54
N ARG A 315 -0.14 -15.20 -2.75
CA ARG A 315 1.15 -15.14 -3.44
C ARG A 315 2.28 -15.01 -2.42
N LEU A 316 3.12 -16.04 -2.32
CA LEU A 316 4.27 -16.18 -1.42
C LEU A 316 5.56 -16.33 -2.23
N LYS A 317 5.84 -15.36 -3.10
CA LYS A 317 7.08 -15.33 -3.90
C LYS A 317 8.23 -14.67 -3.16
N MET A 318 9.47 -15.03 -3.52
CA MET A 318 10.67 -14.37 -3.01
C MET A 318 10.83 -12.90 -3.46
N GLY A 319 10.17 -12.50 -4.56
CA GLY A 319 10.20 -11.13 -5.05
C GLY A 319 11.45 -10.72 -5.83
N TRP A 320 12.38 -11.64 -6.04
CA TRP A 320 13.49 -11.50 -6.97
C TRP A 320 13.70 -12.82 -7.71
N SER A 321 14.15 -12.75 -8.95
CA SER A 321 14.46 -13.93 -9.76
C SER A 321 15.90 -14.36 -9.53
N LEU A 322 16.13 -15.69 -9.49
CA LEU A 322 17.48 -16.23 -9.56
C LEU A 322 18.11 -15.86 -10.90
N THR A 323 19.32 -15.31 -10.86
CA THR A 323 20.18 -15.17 -12.05
C THR A 323 20.87 -16.50 -12.32
N ASP A 324 21.29 -16.73 -13.57
CA ASP A 324 21.98 -17.97 -13.96
C ASP A 324 23.29 -18.19 -13.17
N ASP A 325 23.92 -17.10 -12.72
CA ASP A 325 25.15 -17.08 -11.93
C ASP A 325 24.91 -16.92 -10.40
N ALA A 326 23.70 -17.21 -9.92
CA ALA A 326 23.35 -17.02 -8.51
C ALA A 326 24.26 -17.84 -7.58
N LEU A 327 24.71 -17.22 -6.48
CA LEU A 327 25.53 -17.89 -5.48
C LEU A 327 24.76 -19.07 -4.84
N PRO A 328 25.45 -20.15 -4.42
CA PRO A 328 24.81 -21.29 -3.77
C PRO A 328 23.94 -20.92 -2.56
N ALA A 329 24.36 -19.91 -1.78
CA ALA A 329 23.59 -19.41 -0.64
C ALA A 329 22.26 -18.74 -1.07
N THR A 330 22.27 -18.01 -2.17
CA THR A 330 21.08 -17.37 -2.77
C THR A 330 20.11 -18.44 -3.30
N ILE A 331 20.64 -19.47 -3.96
CA ILE A 331 19.85 -20.63 -4.41
C ILE A 331 19.22 -21.36 -3.23
N ALA A 332 20.00 -21.60 -2.16
CA ALA A 332 19.51 -22.23 -0.94
C ALA A 332 18.38 -21.41 -0.30
N SER A 333 18.58 -20.10 -0.13
CA SER A 333 17.55 -19.20 0.42
C SER A 333 16.26 -19.24 -0.41
N HIS A 334 16.37 -19.20 -1.74
CA HIS A 334 15.20 -19.29 -2.62
C HIS A 334 14.46 -20.63 -2.46
N ARG A 335 15.20 -21.73 -2.33
CA ARG A 335 14.63 -23.07 -2.09
C ARG A 335 13.94 -23.16 -0.73
N ASP A 336 14.55 -22.59 0.31
CA ASP A 336 14.01 -22.60 1.67
C ASP A 336 12.70 -21.81 1.75
N ALA A 337 12.64 -20.65 1.11
CA ALA A 337 11.42 -19.86 1.01
C ALA A 337 10.30 -20.60 0.25
N ALA A 338 10.62 -21.26 -0.87
CA ALA A 338 9.66 -22.07 -1.62
C ALA A 338 9.15 -23.27 -0.80
N ALA A 339 10.03 -23.91 -0.01
CA ALA A 339 9.66 -24.99 0.90
C ALA A 339 8.78 -24.49 2.05
N LEU A 340 9.06 -23.29 2.59
CA LEU A 340 8.24 -22.66 3.61
C LEU A 340 6.85 -22.30 3.07
N ALA A 341 6.75 -21.71 1.87
CA ALA A 341 5.49 -21.42 1.20
C ALA A 341 4.65 -22.70 0.99
N LEU A 342 5.27 -23.80 0.55
CA LEU A 342 4.61 -25.10 0.46
C LEU A 342 4.13 -25.62 1.83
N SER A 343 4.93 -25.44 2.88
CA SER A 343 4.53 -25.81 4.24
C SER A 343 3.33 -25.01 4.74
N ILE A 344 3.24 -23.73 4.39
CA ILE A 344 2.12 -22.85 4.76
C ILE A 344 0.85 -23.28 4.01
N GLU A 345 0.94 -23.57 2.72
CA GLU A 345 -0.18 -24.11 1.95
C GLU A 345 -0.75 -25.39 2.55
N ARG A 346 0.12 -26.33 2.95
CA ARG A 346 -0.30 -27.57 3.63
C ARG A 346 -0.98 -27.28 4.96
N HIS A 347 -0.44 -26.34 5.75
CA HIS A 347 -1.04 -25.92 7.02
C HIS A 347 -2.44 -25.33 6.79
N ILE A 348 -2.60 -24.40 5.84
CA ILE A 348 -3.89 -23.78 5.52
C ILE A 348 -4.89 -24.83 5.03
N THR A 349 -4.47 -25.73 4.14
CA THR A 349 -5.32 -26.79 3.60
C THR A 349 -5.79 -27.74 4.72
N ALA A 350 -4.89 -28.11 5.64
CA ALA A 350 -5.20 -28.93 6.80
C ALA A 350 -6.16 -28.21 7.77
N ALA A 351 -5.90 -26.94 8.08
CA ALA A 351 -6.75 -26.12 8.96
C ALA A 351 -8.17 -25.97 8.42
N ARG A 352 -8.30 -25.76 7.10
CA ARG A 352 -9.60 -25.70 6.42
C ARG A 352 -10.34 -27.03 6.45
N GLY A 353 -9.65 -28.16 6.35
CA GLY A 353 -10.24 -29.49 6.50
C GLY A 353 -11.41 -29.74 5.54
N GLY A 354 -11.33 -29.19 4.31
CA GLY A 354 -12.40 -29.24 3.31
C GLY A 354 -13.53 -28.23 3.50
N ARG A 355 -13.46 -27.35 4.51
CA ARG A 355 -14.40 -26.24 4.73
C ARG A 355 -13.89 -24.97 4.04
N GLY A 356 -14.81 -24.17 3.51
CA GLY A 356 -14.47 -22.92 2.82
C GLY A 356 -14.07 -23.12 1.36
N ARG A 357 -13.42 -22.11 0.77
CA ARG A 357 -12.99 -22.15 -0.64
C ARG A 357 -11.61 -22.80 -0.78
N PHE A 358 -11.34 -23.40 -1.93
CA PHE A 358 -9.99 -23.89 -2.25
C PHE A 358 -8.99 -22.73 -2.29
N ILE A 359 -7.80 -22.95 -1.72
CA ILE A 359 -6.70 -22.00 -1.78
C ILE A 359 -5.65 -22.48 -2.79
N THR A 360 -5.13 -21.54 -3.56
CA THR A 360 -3.96 -21.71 -4.42
C THR A 360 -2.85 -20.82 -3.87
N VAL A 361 -1.68 -21.41 -3.59
CA VAL A 361 -0.50 -20.66 -3.16
C VAL A 361 0.49 -20.56 -4.32
N GLU A 362 0.70 -19.35 -4.82
CA GLU A 362 1.70 -19.04 -5.85
C GLU A 362 3.06 -18.83 -5.17
N ARG A 363 4.08 -19.58 -5.57
CA ARG A 363 5.39 -19.66 -4.88
C ARG A 363 6.51 -19.06 -5.71
#